data_AF-A0A2N2XIT7-F1
#
_entry.id   AF-A0A2N2XIT7-F1
#
_cell.length_a   1.000
_cell.length_b   1.000
_cell.length_c   1.000
_cell.angle_alpha   90.00
_cell.angle_beta   90.00
_cell.angle_gamma   90.00
#
_symmetry.space_group_name_H-M   'P 1'
#
loop_
_entity.id
_entity.type
_entity.pdbx_description
1 polymer ?
#
loop_
_entity_poly.entity_id
_entity_poly.type
_entity_poly.pdbx_seq_one_letter_code
_entity_poly.pdbx_strand_id
1 'polypeptide(L)'
;SVLDTDFTADLTIMEEGTELLTRLKRALVDKDTTVSLPMTTSCSPGWIKFIEHTFPEFLPNVSTCKSPQQMFGALVKTYYAQRKNINPKDIVSVSIMPCTAKKYEAQRPEMRDSGYQDVDYVLTTRELAIMIKQAGIEFLKLEEEQYDRFMGNSTGAAVIFGATGGVMEAALRTAWEIVTGTPVPFENLNITPVRGMEGIKEASVTISGCKPEWSFLEGVELRCAIAHGLANAKQLMQAVKDGKANYHFIEIMACPGGCLGGGGQPIPTSPEIRKKRAEAIYSEDEHMKLRKSHDNPEVAQIYQEFLGEPLGHKSHELLHTHYKARKRY
;
A
#
# COMPACT_ATOMS: atom_id res chain seq x y z
N SER A 1 -17.49 15.51 -0.74
CA SER A 1 -17.64 14.13 -1.18
C SER A 1 -17.03 13.17 -0.17
N VAL A 2 -17.59 11.97 -0.07
CA VAL A 2 -17.06 10.84 0.70
C VAL A 2 -16.55 9.82 -0.31
N LEU A 3 -15.26 9.54 -0.25
CA LEU A 3 -14.53 8.74 -1.21
C LEU A 3 -13.71 7.70 -0.44
N ASP A 4 -13.30 6.64 -1.13
CA ASP A 4 -12.66 5.50 -0.49
C ASP A 4 -11.14 5.51 -0.75
N THR A 5 -10.35 5.35 0.31
CA THR A 5 -8.88 5.21 0.18
C THR A 5 -8.53 3.91 -0.54
N ASP A 6 -9.39 2.90 -0.44
CA ASP A 6 -9.17 1.60 -1.05
C ASP A 6 -9.08 1.67 -2.57
N PHE A 7 -9.78 2.61 -3.22
CA PHE A 7 -9.58 2.90 -4.65
C PHE A 7 -8.10 3.17 -4.98
N THR A 8 -7.40 3.94 -4.15
CA THR A 8 -5.97 4.23 -4.33
C THR A 8 -5.04 3.18 -3.73
N ALA A 9 -5.54 2.29 -2.87
CA ALA A 9 -4.80 1.11 -2.49
C ALA A 9 -4.69 0.15 -3.69
N ASP A 10 -5.75 -0.01 -4.49
CA ASP A 10 -5.68 -0.73 -5.76
C ASP A 10 -4.62 -0.12 -6.70
N LEU A 11 -4.51 1.22 -6.78
CA LEU A 11 -3.45 1.87 -7.55
C LEU A 11 -2.05 1.61 -6.99
N THR A 12 -1.90 1.62 -5.66
CA THR A 12 -0.63 1.28 -5.00
C THR A 12 -0.22 -0.16 -5.33
N ILE A 13 -1.16 -1.09 -5.34
CA ILE A 13 -0.93 -2.50 -5.70
C ILE A 13 -0.47 -2.63 -7.16
N MET A 14 -1.11 -1.90 -8.07
CA MET A 14 -0.75 -1.87 -9.49
C MET A 14 0.66 -1.32 -9.72
N GLU A 15 0.99 -0.19 -9.11
CA GLU A 15 2.31 0.46 -9.25
C GLU A 15 3.41 -0.35 -8.56
N GLU A 16 3.22 -0.77 -7.30
CA GLU A 16 4.25 -1.47 -6.52
C GLU A 16 4.49 -2.90 -7.06
N GLY A 17 3.43 -3.57 -7.52
CA GLY A 17 3.54 -4.86 -8.21
C GLY A 17 4.31 -4.75 -9.53
N THR A 18 4.02 -3.72 -10.33
CA THR A 18 4.75 -3.47 -11.59
C THR A 18 6.20 -3.04 -11.32
N GLU A 19 6.45 -2.25 -10.27
CA GLU A 19 7.79 -1.86 -9.84
C GLU A 19 8.64 -3.08 -9.47
N LEU A 20 8.08 -4.01 -8.69
CA LEU A 20 8.75 -5.27 -8.33
C LEU A 20 9.15 -6.06 -9.57
N LEU A 21 8.19 -6.31 -10.48
CA LEU A 21 8.44 -7.07 -11.71
C LEU A 21 9.49 -6.39 -12.60
N THR A 22 9.44 -5.06 -12.71
CA THR A 22 10.40 -4.28 -13.49
C THR A 22 11.80 -4.36 -12.89
N ARG A 23 11.94 -4.26 -11.56
CA ARG A 23 13.23 -4.43 -10.87
C ARG A 23 13.79 -5.84 -11.08
N LEU A 24 12.94 -6.87 -10.94
CA LEU A 24 13.36 -8.26 -11.15
C LEU A 24 13.82 -8.50 -12.60
N LYS A 25 13.09 -8.00 -13.59
CA LYS A 25 13.49 -8.10 -15.00
C LYS A 25 14.84 -7.41 -15.24
N ARG A 26 15.00 -6.16 -14.78
CA ARG A 26 16.26 -5.42 -14.95
C ARG A 26 17.44 -6.13 -14.29
N ALA A 27 17.25 -6.68 -13.10
CA ALA A 27 18.30 -7.40 -12.38
C ALA A 27 18.67 -8.74 -13.04
N LEU A 28 17.66 -9.54 -13.42
CA LEU A 28 17.86 -10.94 -13.85
C LEU A 28 18.08 -11.09 -15.36
N VAL A 29 17.40 -10.28 -16.17
CA VAL A 29 17.46 -10.34 -17.63
C VAL A 29 18.44 -9.32 -18.18
N ASP A 30 18.25 -8.05 -17.82
CA ASP A 30 19.06 -6.95 -18.37
C ASP A 30 20.44 -6.86 -17.68
N LYS A 31 20.64 -7.59 -16.58
CA LYS A 31 21.87 -7.61 -15.76
C LYS A 31 22.28 -6.22 -15.30
N ASP A 32 21.30 -5.38 -15.04
CA ASP A 32 21.48 -4.01 -14.58
C ASP A 32 21.96 -3.99 -13.11
N THR A 33 23.24 -3.71 -12.94
CA THR A 33 23.91 -3.65 -11.63
C THR A 33 23.49 -2.44 -10.78
N THR A 34 22.70 -1.50 -11.33
CA THR A 34 22.18 -0.35 -10.58
C THR A 34 20.89 -0.66 -9.83
N VAL A 35 20.24 -1.80 -10.12
CA VAL A 35 19.01 -2.22 -9.44
C VAL A 35 19.30 -2.63 -8.01
N SER A 36 18.51 -2.09 -7.08
CA SER A 36 18.60 -2.41 -5.66
C SER A 36 17.51 -3.42 -5.26
N LEU A 37 17.94 -4.60 -4.82
CA LEU A 37 17.13 -5.66 -4.21
C LEU A 37 17.73 -6.06 -2.85
N PRO A 38 16.93 -6.54 -1.87
CA PRO A 38 15.47 -6.70 -1.90
C PRO A 38 14.73 -5.36 -2.03
N MET A 39 13.53 -5.37 -2.61
CA MET A 39 12.64 -4.21 -2.59
C MET A 39 11.86 -4.18 -1.27
N THR A 40 11.75 -3.04 -0.60
CA THR A 40 10.91 -2.87 0.59
C THR A 40 9.67 -2.04 0.26
N THR A 41 8.51 -2.36 0.82
CA THR A 41 7.30 -1.53 0.69
C THR A 41 7.50 -0.14 1.31
N SER A 42 6.66 0.82 0.88
CA SER A 42 6.80 2.23 1.28
C SER A 42 5.61 2.82 2.05
N CYS A 43 4.50 2.09 2.17
CA CYS A 43 3.22 2.64 2.61
C CYS A 43 3.16 3.08 4.09
N SER A 44 4.10 2.60 4.92
CA SER A 44 4.18 2.89 6.36
C SER A 44 5.10 4.08 6.67
N PRO A 45 4.57 5.26 7.07
CA PRO A 45 5.41 6.44 7.30
C PRO A 45 6.40 6.29 8.46
N GLY A 46 6.06 5.44 9.43
CA GLY A 46 6.96 5.09 10.53
C GLY A 46 8.17 4.30 10.05
N TRP A 47 7.99 3.40 9.07
CA TRP A 47 9.08 2.71 8.39
C TRP A 47 9.92 3.68 7.58
N ILE A 48 9.30 4.52 6.72
CA ILE A 48 10.02 5.52 5.91
C ILE A 48 10.91 6.40 6.78
N LYS A 49 10.36 6.97 7.86
CA LYS A 49 11.16 7.80 8.78
C LYS A 49 12.30 6.99 9.42
N PHE A 50 12.05 5.73 9.78
CA PHE A 50 13.07 4.87 10.39
C PHE A 50 14.23 4.55 9.43
N ILE A 51 13.95 4.14 8.18
CA ILE A 51 14.98 3.81 7.19
C ILE A 51 15.79 5.04 6.80
N GLU A 52 15.15 6.21 6.61
CA GLU A 52 15.83 7.48 6.32
C GLU A 52 16.92 7.83 7.34
N HIS A 53 16.77 7.42 8.60
CA HIS A 53 17.72 7.68 9.68
C HIS A 53 18.68 6.53 9.99
N THR A 54 18.23 5.28 9.84
CA THR A 54 18.93 4.12 10.41
C THR A 54 19.69 3.33 9.35
N PHE A 55 19.15 3.29 8.14
CA PHE A 55 19.67 2.52 7.01
C PHE A 55 19.60 3.34 5.71
N PRO A 56 20.11 4.60 5.68
CA PRO A 56 19.98 5.48 4.53
C PRO A 56 20.63 4.92 3.25
N GLU A 57 21.60 4.01 3.39
CA GLU A 57 22.22 3.29 2.28
C GLU A 57 21.24 2.36 1.53
N PHE A 58 20.14 1.97 2.18
CA PHE A 58 19.08 1.14 1.59
C PHE A 58 17.90 1.96 1.07
N LEU A 59 17.99 3.29 0.98
CA LEU A 59 16.91 4.09 0.35
C LEU A 59 16.60 3.68 -1.09
N PRO A 60 17.58 3.30 -1.94
CA PRO A 60 17.29 2.75 -3.28
C PRO A 60 16.47 1.44 -3.26
N ASN A 61 16.50 0.69 -2.15
CA ASN A 61 15.71 -0.52 -1.98
C ASN A 61 14.24 -0.24 -1.67
N VAL A 62 13.87 0.98 -1.27
CA VAL A 62 12.48 1.32 -0.99
C VAL A 62 11.70 1.49 -2.30
N SER A 63 10.49 0.95 -2.36
CA SER A 63 9.55 1.23 -3.44
C SER A 63 9.37 2.73 -3.57
N THR A 64 9.30 3.22 -4.80
CA THR A 64 9.03 4.64 -5.06
C THR A 64 7.56 4.99 -4.97
N CYS A 65 6.66 4.01 -4.81
CA CYS A 65 5.23 4.26 -4.70
C CYS A 65 4.91 5.15 -3.49
N LYS A 66 4.01 6.11 -3.67
CA LYS A 66 3.34 6.79 -2.56
C LYS A 66 2.42 5.81 -1.84
N SER A 67 2.06 6.13 -0.61
CA SER A 67 1.01 5.37 0.08
C SER A 67 -0.38 5.67 -0.51
N PRO A 68 -1.39 4.82 -0.25
CA PRO A 68 -2.75 5.03 -0.75
C PRO A 68 -3.28 6.44 -0.44
N GLN A 69 -3.14 6.93 0.79
CA GLN A 69 -3.62 8.28 1.13
C GLN A 69 -2.94 9.41 0.33
N GLN A 70 -1.67 9.22 -0.05
CA GLN A 70 -0.91 10.26 -0.76
C GLN A 70 -1.18 10.18 -2.27
N MET A 71 -1.33 8.98 -2.83
CA MET A 71 -1.92 8.80 -4.15
C MET A 71 -3.31 9.45 -4.22
N PHE A 72 -4.15 9.22 -3.19
CA PHE A 72 -5.47 9.82 -3.08
C PHE A 72 -5.41 11.35 -3.08
N GLY A 73 -4.57 11.94 -2.24
CA GLY A 73 -4.41 13.39 -2.16
C GLY A 73 -4.00 14.03 -3.48
N ALA A 74 -3.04 13.42 -4.19
CA ALA A 74 -2.61 13.88 -5.50
C ALA A 74 -3.77 13.78 -6.52
N LEU A 75 -4.49 12.66 -6.54
CA LEU A 75 -5.57 12.41 -7.50
C LEU A 75 -6.84 13.24 -7.24
N VAL A 76 -7.19 13.50 -5.98
CA VAL A 76 -8.39 14.29 -5.67
C VAL A 76 -8.25 15.75 -6.14
N LYS A 77 -7.02 16.28 -6.13
CA LYS A 77 -6.70 17.63 -6.58
C LYS A 77 -6.28 17.71 -8.06
N THR A 78 -6.21 16.58 -8.76
CA THR A 78 -5.88 16.54 -10.19
C THR A 78 -7.02 15.88 -10.97
N TYR A 79 -7.04 14.55 -11.04
CA TYR A 79 -8.04 13.76 -11.75
C TYR A 79 -9.48 14.08 -11.32
N TYR A 80 -9.78 14.01 -10.02
CA TYR A 80 -11.14 14.25 -9.53
C TYR A 80 -11.58 15.70 -9.75
N ALA A 81 -10.69 16.65 -9.48
CA ALA A 81 -10.92 18.08 -9.72
C ALA A 81 -11.28 18.34 -11.19
N GLN A 82 -10.54 17.74 -12.13
CA GLN A 82 -10.83 17.81 -13.56
C GLN A 82 -12.19 17.18 -13.90
N ARG A 83 -12.49 15.99 -13.35
CA ARG A 83 -13.75 15.27 -13.62
C ARG A 83 -15.00 15.97 -13.09
N LYS A 84 -14.86 16.67 -11.96
CA LYS A 84 -15.94 17.46 -11.35
C LYS A 84 -15.96 18.92 -11.80
N ASN A 85 -15.00 19.34 -12.63
CA ASN A 85 -14.81 20.73 -13.03
C ASN A 85 -14.71 21.69 -11.81
N ILE A 86 -13.92 21.28 -10.81
CA ILE A 86 -13.65 22.06 -9.59
C ILE A 86 -12.21 22.56 -9.66
N ASN A 87 -11.98 23.82 -9.27
CA ASN A 87 -10.63 24.34 -9.18
C ASN A 87 -9.90 23.66 -8.00
N PRO A 88 -8.71 23.04 -8.21
CA PRO A 88 -7.98 22.34 -7.14
C PRO A 88 -7.71 23.17 -5.88
N LYS A 89 -7.58 24.51 -6.02
CA LYS A 89 -7.38 25.43 -4.90
C LYS A 89 -8.57 25.46 -3.92
N ASP A 90 -9.76 25.11 -4.41
CA ASP A 90 -11.02 25.13 -3.67
C ASP A 90 -11.32 23.75 -3.04
N ILE A 91 -10.41 22.77 -3.21
CA ILE A 91 -10.53 21.42 -2.64
C ILE A 91 -9.72 21.33 -1.35
N VAL A 92 -10.40 20.95 -0.27
CA VAL A 92 -9.80 20.51 0.99
C VAL A 92 -9.93 19.00 1.09
N SER A 93 -8.78 18.32 1.13
CA SER A 93 -8.65 16.87 1.27
C SER A 93 -8.44 16.49 2.74
N VAL A 94 -9.36 15.72 3.29
CA VAL A 94 -9.31 15.20 4.67
C VAL A 94 -9.27 13.68 4.63
N SER A 95 -8.22 13.07 5.19
CA SER A 95 -8.12 11.62 5.27
C SER A 95 -8.40 11.12 6.69
N ILE A 96 -9.11 10.00 6.79
CA ILE A 96 -9.37 9.30 8.06
C ILE A 96 -8.48 8.07 8.12
N MET A 97 -7.54 8.03 9.06
CA MET A 97 -6.48 7.03 9.08
C MET A 97 -6.36 6.37 10.47
N PRO A 98 -6.04 5.06 10.55
CA PRO A 98 -5.81 4.41 11.84
C PRO A 98 -4.45 4.79 12.47
N CYS A 99 -3.67 5.67 11.83
CA CYS A 99 -2.27 5.91 12.13
C CYS A 99 -1.99 7.40 12.37
N THR A 100 -1.34 7.73 13.49
CA THR A 100 -0.90 9.09 13.79
C THR A 100 0.23 9.55 12.88
N ALA A 101 1.08 8.63 12.40
CA ALA A 101 2.20 8.96 11.51
C ALA A 101 1.74 9.37 10.09
N LYS A 102 0.48 9.12 9.72
CA LYS A 102 -0.11 9.61 8.46
C LYS A 102 -0.24 11.14 8.43
N LYS A 103 -0.37 11.79 9.60
CA LYS A 103 -0.26 13.25 9.74
C LYS A 103 1.12 13.76 9.33
N TYR A 104 2.17 13.06 9.76
CA TYR A 104 3.55 13.38 9.37
C TYR A 104 3.78 13.16 7.88
N GLU A 105 3.27 12.06 7.31
CA GLU A 105 3.41 11.78 5.88
C GLU A 105 2.82 12.89 5.01
N ALA A 106 1.60 13.33 5.34
CA ALA A 106 0.95 14.42 4.61
C ALA A 106 1.80 15.69 4.58
N GLN A 107 2.51 15.99 5.68
CA GLN A 107 3.33 17.21 5.78
C GLN A 107 4.73 17.09 5.14
N ARG A 108 5.06 15.97 4.48
CA ARG A 108 6.35 15.83 3.83
C ARG A 108 6.45 16.79 2.63
N PRO A 109 7.57 17.52 2.46
CA PRO A 109 7.69 18.55 1.40
C PRO A 109 7.43 18.03 -0.02
N GLU A 110 7.75 16.76 -0.28
CA GLU A 110 7.54 16.09 -1.55
C GLU A 110 6.10 15.62 -1.79
N MET A 111 5.19 15.71 -0.82
CA MET A 111 3.77 15.32 -0.97
C MET A 111 2.91 16.48 -1.48
N ARG A 112 3.30 17.00 -2.65
CA ARG A 112 2.73 18.22 -3.25
C ARG A 112 2.62 18.15 -4.77
N ASP A 113 2.55 16.96 -5.35
CA ASP A 113 2.61 16.78 -6.81
C ASP A 113 1.34 17.26 -7.52
N SER A 114 0.25 17.50 -6.79
CA SER A 114 -0.91 18.24 -7.32
C SER A 114 -0.66 19.74 -7.54
N GLY A 115 0.49 20.27 -7.10
CA GLY A 115 0.77 21.70 -7.01
C GLY A 115 0.26 22.35 -5.71
N TYR A 116 -0.47 21.60 -4.89
CA TYR A 116 -1.00 22.03 -3.59
C TYR A 116 -0.49 21.09 -2.48
N GLN A 117 -0.97 21.30 -1.26
CA GLN A 117 -0.83 20.30 -0.21
C GLN A 117 -1.72 19.10 -0.59
N ASP A 118 -1.16 17.94 -0.97
CA ASP A 118 -1.95 16.82 -1.54
C ASP A 118 -3.05 16.35 -0.56
N VAL A 119 -2.69 16.20 0.72
CA VAL A 119 -3.62 15.92 1.83
C VAL A 119 -3.53 17.05 2.84
N ASP A 120 -4.62 17.81 3.04
CA ASP A 120 -4.63 18.99 3.91
C ASP A 120 -4.72 18.61 5.40
N TYR A 121 -5.58 17.64 5.71
CA TYR A 121 -5.80 17.19 7.08
C TYR A 121 -5.85 15.67 7.16
N VAL A 122 -5.32 15.14 8.26
CA VAL A 122 -5.43 13.72 8.60
C VAL A 122 -6.04 13.62 10.00
N LEU A 123 -7.19 12.96 10.09
CA LEU A 123 -7.84 12.62 11.35
C LEU A 123 -7.65 11.14 11.64
N THR A 124 -7.53 10.82 12.92
CA THR A 124 -7.49 9.43 13.36
C THR A 124 -8.89 8.85 13.51
N THR A 125 -9.02 7.52 13.45
CA THR A 125 -10.28 6.80 13.75
C THR A 125 -10.88 7.28 15.08
N ARG A 126 -10.04 7.48 16.10
CA ARG A 126 -10.46 7.98 17.42
C ARG A 126 -10.94 9.43 17.38
N GLU A 127 -10.26 10.31 16.66
CA GLU A 127 -10.67 11.71 16.52
C GLU A 127 -12.03 11.82 15.81
N LEU A 128 -12.23 11.08 14.71
CA LEU A 128 -13.52 11.03 14.02
C LEU A 128 -14.62 10.48 14.94
N ALA A 129 -14.36 9.40 15.67
CA ALA A 129 -15.34 8.82 16.60
C ALA A 129 -15.76 9.80 17.71
N ILE A 130 -14.84 10.66 18.18
CA ILE A 130 -15.15 11.72 19.14
C ILE A 130 -16.03 12.79 18.48
N MET A 131 -15.69 13.23 17.28
CA MET A 131 -16.46 14.24 16.54
C MET A 131 -17.90 13.79 16.28
N ILE A 132 -18.10 12.53 15.85
CA ILE A 132 -19.43 11.94 15.64
C ILE A 132 -20.26 11.99 16.94
N LYS A 133 -19.67 11.60 18.07
CA LYS A 133 -20.33 11.64 19.37
C LYS A 133 -20.66 13.07 19.82
N GLN A 134 -19.75 14.01 19.61
CA GLN A 134 -19.93 15.42 19.96
C GLN A 134 -21.02 16.09 19.11
N ALA A 135 -21.18 15.66 17.85
CA ALA A 135 -22.25 16.12 16.98
C ALA A 135 -23.62 15.52 17.34
N GLY A 136 -23.70 14.58 18.29
CA GLY A 136 -24.95 13.91 18.67
C GLY A 136 -25.45 12.89 17.64
N ILE A 137 -24.57 12.40 16.75
CA ILE A 137 -24.93 11.46 15.69
C ILE A 137 -25.02 10.03 16.25
N GLU A 138 -26.16 9.40 16.09
CA GLU A 138 -26.37 7.99 16.42
C GLU A 138 -25.84 7.08 15.30
N PHE A 139 -24.51 6.92 15.24
CA PHE A 139 -23.82 6.25 14.13
C PHE A 139 -24.39 4.85 13.77
N LEU A 140 -24.76 4.05 14.77
CA LEU A 140 -25.30 2.68 14.56
C LEU A 140 -26.73 2.65 14.00
N LYS A 141 -27.39 3.80 13.87
CA LYS A 141 -28.74 3.94 13.31
C LYS A 141 -28.74 4.61 11.93
N LEU A 142 -27.58 4.93 11.39
CA LEU A 142 -27.48 5.52 10.05
C LEU A 142 -27.86 4.48 8.99
N GLU A 143 -28.52 4.95 7.93
CA GLU A 143 -28.78 4.14 6.75
C GLU A 143 -27.48 3.95 5.96
N GLU A 144 -27.39 2.83 5.23
CA GLU A 144 -26.26 2.59 4.34
C GLU A 144 -26.34 3.50 3.11
N GLU A 145 -25.24 4.17 2.80
CA GLU A 145 -25.09 5.00 1.61
C GLU A 145 -23.86 4.58 0.80
N GLN A 146 -23.88 4.89 -0.49
CA GLN A 146 -22.77 4.60 -1.40
C GLN A 146 -21.78 5.75 -1.44
N TYR A 147 -20.50 5.45 -1.66
CA TYR A 147 -19.47 6.46 -1.89
C TYR A 147 -19.73 7.28 -3.17
N ASP A 148 -19.16 8.49 -3.21
CA ASP A 148 -19.19 9.34 -4.40
C ASP A 148 -18.41 8.74 -5.57
N ARG A 149 -18.90 8.95 -6.80
CA ARG A 149 -18.28 8.42 -8.02
C ARG A 149 -16.88 9.01 -8.34
N PHE A 150 -16.14 8.27 -9.18
CA PHE A 150 -14.80 8.53 -9.76
C PHE A 150 -13.60 8.11 -8.91
N MET A 151 -13.78 7.95 -7.59
CA MET A 151 -12.77 7.44 -6.66
C MET A 151 -13.46 6.78 -5.45
N GLY A 152 -14.60 6.12 -5.70
CA GLY A 152 -15.47 5.60 -4.64
C GLY A 152 -15.63 4.08 -4.65
N ASN A 153 -15.28 3.42 -5.76
CA ASN A 153 -15.38 1.96 -5.87
C ASN A 153 -13.99 1.31 -5.75
N SER A 154 -13.89 0.25 -4.95
CA SER A 154 -12.66 -0.48 -4.64
C SER A 154 -12.86 -2.00 -4.79
N THR A 155 -11.79 -2.77 -4.54
CA THR A 155 -11.84 -4.24 -4.57
C THR A 155 -11.42 -4.86 -3.24
N GLY A 156 -11.71 -6.14 -3.05
CA GLY A 156 -11.26 -6.89 -1.87
C GLY A 156 -9.74 -6.88 -1.68
N ALA A 157 -8.95 -6.74 -2.77
CA ALA A 157 -7.50 -6.55 -2.68
C ALA A 157 -7.11 -5.24 -1.97
N ALA A 158 -7.87 -4.18 -2.20
CA ALA A 158 -7.68 -2.91 -1.51
C ALA A 158 -8.11 -2.97 -0.04
N VAL A 159 -9.21 -3.66 0.26
CA VAL A 159 -9.68 -3.86 1.63
C VAL A 159 -8.64 -4.62 2.46
N ILE A 160 -8.08 -5.72 1.93
CA ILE A 160 -7.01 -6.45 2.63
C ILE A 160 -5.71 -5.66 2.75
N PHE A 161 -5.47 -4.60 1.97
CA PHE A 161 -4.31 -3.72 2.16
C PHE A 161 -4.24 -3.16 3.59
N GLY A 162 -5.39 -2.95 4.23
CA GLY A 162 -5.51 -2.55 5.64
C GLY A 162 -5.27 -3.69 6.65
N ALA A 163 -5.30 -4.94 6.20
CA ALA A 163 -5.00 -6.12 6.99
C ALA A 163 -3.50 -6.34 7.17
N THR A 164 -3.13 -7.33 7.98
CA THR A 164 -1.73 -7.64 8.26
C THR A 164 -1.18 -8.62 7.22
N GLY A 165 -0.18 -8.18 6.44
CA GLY A 165 0.37 -8.93 5.30
C GLY A 165 -0.42 -8.76 4.00
N GLY A 166 -1.44 -7.89 3.98
CA GLY A 166 -2.30 -7.73 2.82
C GLY A 166 -1.73 -6.86 1.71
N VAL A 167 -0.75 -5.99 2.00
CA VAL A 167 -0.01 -5.26 0.96
C VAL A 167 0.82 -6.25 0.12
N MET A 168 1.60 -7.09 0.80
CA MET A 168 2.33 -8.20 0.22
C MET A 168 1.39 -9.13 -0.56
N GLU A 169 0.29 -9.56 0.06
CA GLU A 169 -0.66 -10.47 -0.59
C GLU A 169 -1.23 -9.88 -1.89
N ALA A 170 -1.67 -8.62 -1.88
CA ALA A 170 -2.27 -7.99 -3.03
C ALA A 170 -1.25 -7.69 -4.16
N ALA A 171 -0.04 -7.25 -3.81
CA ALA A 171 1.05 -7.06 -4.77
C ALA A 171 1.45 -8.40 -5.43
N LEU A 172 1.55 -9.48 -4.65
CA LEU A 172 1.85 -10.82 -5.17
C LEU A 172 0.74 -11.37 -6.06
N ARG A 173 -0.54 -11.17 -5.69
CA ARG A 173 -1.69 -11.55 -6.54
C ARG A 173 -1.58 -10.88 -7.91
N THR A 174 -1.35 -9.58 -7.93
CA THR A 174 -1.25 -8.80 -9.18
C THR A 174 -0.02 -9.19 -10.00
N ALA A 175 1.15 -9.29 -9.36
CA ALA A 175 2.39 -9.68 -10.03
C ALA A 175 2.29 -11.09 -10.64
N TRP A 176 1.68 -12.04 -9.94
CA TRP A 176 1.46 -13.39 -10.43
C TRP A 176 0.60 -13.41 -11.69
N GLU A 177 -0.54 -12.72 -11.71
CA GLU A 177 -1.42 -12.71 -12.89
C GLU A 177 -0.80 -11.99 -14.09
N ILE A 178 -0.01 -10.94 -13.86
CA ILE A 178 0.76 -10.30 -14.92
C ILE A 178 1.72 -11.32 -15.56
N VAL A 179 2.44 -12.07 -14.72
CA VAL A 179 3.47 -13.05 -15.14
C VAL A 179 2.88 -14.30 -15.79
N THR A 180 1.85 -14.90 -15.21
CA THR A 180 1.32 -16.22 -15.62
C THR A 180 0.04 -16.12 -16.46
N GLY A 181 -0.71 -15.02 -16.35
CA GLY A 181 -2.04 -14.88 -16.97
C GLY A 181 -3.12 -15.73 -16.32
N THR A 182 -2.81 -16.35 -15.18
CA THR A 182 -3.74 -17.20 -14.41
C THR A 182 -3.77 -16.71 -12.96
N PRO A 183 -4.87 -16.90 -12.23
CA PRO A 183 -4.92 -16.57 -10.81
C PRO A 183 -3.85 -17.31 -10.00
N VAL A 184 -3.49 -16.75 -8.85
CA VAL A 184 -2.56 -17.43 -7.93
C VAL A 184 -3.08 -18.83 -7.58
N PRO A 185 -2.21 -19.85 -7.49
CA PRO A 185 -2.60 -21.26 -7.27
C PRO A 185 -2.96 -21.55 -5.81
N PHE A 186 -3.47 -20.55 -5.09
CA PHE A 186 -3.93 -20.68 -3.71
C PHE A 186 -5.46 -20.65 -3.66
N GLU A 187 -6.04 -21.43 -2.75
CA GLU A 187 -7.49 -21.44 -2.54
C GLU A 187 -7.99 -20.03 -2.21
N ASN A 188 -9.04 -19.59 -2.90
CA ASN A 188 -9.70 -18.28 -2.72
C ASN A 188 -8.77 -17.07 -2.82
N LEU A 189 -7.65 -17.18 -3.57
CA LEU A 189 -6.59 -16.16 -3.72
C LEU A 189 -5.78 -15.90 -2.43
N ASN A 190 -5.93 -16.74 -1.41
CA ASN A 190 -5.36 -16.51 -0.09
C ASN A 190 -3.91 -16.97 -0.03
N ILE A 191 -2.96 -16.02 0.06
CA ILE A 191 -1.56 -16.36 0.35
C ILE A 191 -1.42 -16.50 1.87
N THR A 192 -1.94 -17.59 2.43
CA THR A 192 -1.99 -17.80 3.89
C THR A 192 -0.63 -17.68 4.60
N PRO A 193 0.53 -18.04 4.00
CA PRO A 193 1.83 -17.84 4.66
C PRO A 193 2.17 -16.38 4.97
N VAL A 194 1.65 -15.42 4.21
CA VAL A 194 1.90 -13.98 4.45
C VAL A 194 0.97 -13.35 5.48
N ARG A 195 -0.13 -14.02 5.85
CA ARG A 195 -1.11 -13.48 6.81
C ARG A 195 -0.66 -13.62 8.27
N GLY A 196 -1.06 -12.68 9.11
CA GLY A 196 -0.94 -12.77 10.59
C GLY A 196 0.08 -11.81 11.20
N MET A 197 0.15 -11.75 12.54
CA MET A 197 0.76 -10.62 13.28
C MET A 197 2.07 -10.94 14.02
N GLU A 198 2.75 -12.03 13.67
CA GLU A 198 4.02 -12.44 14.31
C GLU A 198 5.16 -11.49 13.92
N GLY A 199 6.22 -11.42 14.72
CA GLY A 199 7.23 -10.35 14.61
C GLY A 199 7.91 -10.24 13.23
N ILE A 200 8.43 -11.36 12.72
CA ILE A 200 8.94 -11.51 11.36
C ILE A 200 8.30 -12.78 10.79
N LYS A 201 7.73 -12.69 9.60
CA LYS A 201 7.24 -13.83 8.83
C LYS A 201 7.99 -13.92 7.52
N GLU A 202 8.21 -15.14 7.07
CA GLU A 202 8.84 -15.44 5.78
C GLU A 202 7.86 -16.28 4.96
N ALA A 203 7.81 -15.99 3.68
CA ALA A 203 7.05 -16.76 2.72
C ALA A 203 7.87 -16.90 1.45
N SER A 204 7.78 -18.04 0.78
CA SER A 204 8.30 -18.19 -0.57
C SER A 204 7.22 -18.71 -1.49
N VAL A 205 7.25 -18.24 -2.74
CA VAL A 205 6.34 -18.67 -3.79
C VAL A 205 7.17 -19.00 -5.02
N THR A 206 7.13 -20.25 -5.46
CA THR A 206 7.76 -20.64 -6.72
C THR A 206 6.87 -20.25 -7.88
N ILE A 207 7.39 -19.42 -8.79
CA ILE A 207 6.67 -18.97 -9.97
C ILE A 207 6.68 -20.09 -11.01
N SER A 208 5.51 -20.40 -11.57
CA SER A 208 5.36 -21.39 -12.64
C SER A 208 4.24 -21.02 -13.61
N GLY A 209 4.32 -21.53 -14.83
CA GLY A 209 3.33 -21.24 -15.87
C GLY A 209 3.43 -19.82 -16.42
N CYS A 210 4.66 -19.31 -16.56
CA CYS A 210 4.91 -17.96 -17.05
C CYS A 210 4.49 -17.80 -18.51
N LYS A 211 3.96 -16.64 -18.87
CA LYS A 211 3.83 -16.22 -20.28
C LYS A 211 5.22 -16.14 -20.92
N PRO A 212 5.34 -16.27 -22.26
CA PRO A 212 6.62 -16.28 -22.96
C PRO A 212 7.55 -15.12 -22.61
N GLU A 213 7.01 -13.91 -22.47
CA GLU A 213 7.74 -12.69 -22.12
C GLU A 213 8.28 -12.68 -20.67
N TRP A 214 7.75 -13.55 -19.80
CA TRP A 214 8.17 -13.71 -18.41
C TRP A 214 8.85 -15.07 -18.15
N SER A 215 9.21 -15.82 -19.19
CA SER A 215 9.82 -17.16 -19.09
C SER A 215 11.09 -17.23 -18.23
N PHE A 216 11.78 -16.11 -18.04
CA PHE A 216 12.94 -16.01 -17.14
C PHE A 216 12.60 -16.13 -15.65
N LEU A 217 11.32 -16.01 -15.27
CA LEU A 217 10.83 -16.22 -13.91
C LEU A 217 10.37 -17.67 -13.68
N GLU A 218 10.36 -18.53 -14.70
CA GLU A 218 9.91 -19.92 -14.57
C GLU A 218 10.80 -20.69 -13.59
N GLY A 219 10.18 -21.28 -12.55
CA GLY A 219 10.86 -22.01 -11.50
C GLY A 219 11.60 -21.12 -10.47
N VAL A 220 11.51 -19.80 -10.58
CA VAL A 220 12.15 -18.87 -9.61
C VAL A 220 11.38 -18.89 -8.30
N GLU A 221 12.10 -19.09 -7.19
CA GLU A 221 11.55 -18.98 -5.84
C GLU A 221 11.54 -17.51 -5.39
N LEU A 222 10.38 -16.87 -5.42
CA LEU A 222 10.19 -15.53 -4.90
C LEU A 222 10.12 -15.56 -3.38
N ARG A 223 11.24 -15.28 -2.73
CA ARG A 223 11.37 -15.13 -1.27
C ARG A 223 10.91 -13.76 -0.78
N CYS A 224 9.96 -13.75 0.14
CA CYS A 224 9.38 -12.57 0.75
C CYS A 224 9.50 -12.59 2.27
N ALA A 225 9.58 -11.41 2.87
CA ALA A 225 9.53 -11.24 4.33
C ALA A 225 8.55 -10.15 4.74
N ILE A 226 7.97 -10.29 5.94
CA ILE A 226 7.04 -9.33 6.51
C ILE A 226 7.49 -9.05 7.94
N ALA A 227 7.66 -7.79 8.30
CA ALA A 227 8.02 -7.39 9.65
C ALA A 227 6.97 -6.45 10.26
N HIS A 228 6.51 -6.79 11.47
CA HIS A 228 5.65 -5.93 12.27
C HIS A 228 6.42 -5.35 13.45
N GLY A 229 6.49 -4.02 13.54
CA GLY A 229 7.24 -3.32 14.55
C GLY A 229 8.66 -2.95 14.09
N LEU A 230 9.11 -1.75 14.47
CA LEU A 230 10.43 -1.23 14.07
C LEU A 230 11.60 -2.01 14.68
N ALA A 231 11.40 -2.71 15.80
CA ALA A 231 12.44 -3.59 16.36
C ALA A 231 12.73 -4.78 15.42
N ASN A 232 11.67 -5.40 14.90
CA ASN A 232 11.76 -6.49 13.93
C ASN A 232 12.28 -5.98 12.58
N ALA A 233 11.83 -4.81 12.13
CA ALA A 233 12.37 -4.15 10.94
C ALA A 233 13.89 -3.93 11.04
N LYS A 234 14.38 -3.48 12.20
CA LYS A 234 15.82 -3.31 12.45
C LYS A 234 16.57 -4.63 12.35
N GLN A 235 16.05 -5.69 12.97
CA GLN A 235 16.66 -7.02 12.91
C GLN A 235 16.73 -7.53 11.47
N LEU A 236 15.62 -7.42 10.72
CA LEU A 236 15.52 -7.87 9.34
C LEU A 236 16.49 -7.10 8.43
N MET A 237 16.51 -5.77 8.51
CA MET A 237 17.42 -4.95 7.69
C MET A 237 18.89 -5.12 8.07
N GLN A 238 19.19 -5.41 9.35
CA GLN A 238 20.55 -5.78 9.74
C GLN A 238 20.95 -7.11 9.11
N ALA A 239 20.06 -8.10 9.03
CA ALA A 239 20.35 -9.36 8.37
C ALA A 239 20.55 -9.18 6.85
N VAL A 240 19.78 -8.29 6.21
CA VAL A 240 20.00 -7.88 4.81
C VAL A 240 21.38 -7.24 4.65
N LYS A 241 21.73 -6.28 5.52
CA LYS A 241 23.02 -5.59 5.52
C LYS A 241 24.21 -6.53 5.74
N ASP A 242 24.05 -7.52 6.60
CA ASP A 242 25.08 -8.53 6.88
C ASP A 242 25.19 -9.60 5.78
N GLY A 243 24.34 -9.56 4.73
CA GLY A 243 24.29 -10.59 3.68
C GLY A 243 23.76 -11.94 4.17
N LYS A 244 23.05 -11.97 5.31
CA LYS A 244 22.50 -13.19 5.94
C LYS A 244 21.07 -13.49 5.49
N ALA A 245 20.39 -12.52 4.88
CA ALA A 245 19.00 -12.62 4.46
C ALA A 245 18.86 -12.39 2.96
N ASN A 246 18.31 -13.40 2.27
CA ASN A 246 18.15 -13.41 0.80
C ASN A 246 16.66 -13.35 0.46
N TYR A 247 16.08 -12.14 0.50
CA TYR A 247 14.72 -11.87 0.03
C TYR A 247 14.73 -11.08 -1.27
N HIS A 248 13.61 -11.08 -1.97
CA HIS A 248 13.36 -10.22 -3.13
C HIS A 248 12.41 -9.08 -2.78
N PHE A 249 11.45 -9.32 -1.88
CA PHE A 249 10.43 -8.35 -1.49
C PHE A 249 10.16 -8.38 0.01
N ILE A 250 10.07 -7.22 0.65
CA ILE A 250 9.93 -7.09 2.09
C ILE A 250 8.81 -6.10 2.42
N GLU A 251 7.79 -6.53 3.17
CA GLU A 251 6.80 -5.63 3.76
C GLU A 251 7.22 -5.23 5.17
N ILE A 252 7.23 -3.92 5.46
CA ILE A 252 7.52 -3.42 6.81
C ILE A 252 6.40 -2.51 7.31
N MET A 253 5.80 -2.92 8.42
CA MET A 253 4.80 -2.15 9.14
C MET A 253 5.37 -1.69 10.48
N ALA A 254 5.35 -0.38 10.76
CA ALA A 254 5.92 0.15 11.99
C ALA A 254 5.21 -0.29 13.29
N CYS A 255 3.93 -0.65 13.21
CA CYS A 255 3.11 -1.04 14.36
C CYS A 255 3.00 -2.58 14.48
N PRO A 256 2.98 -3.13 15.72
CA PRO A 256 2.63 -4.53 15.94
C PRO A 256 1.21 -4.84 15.42
N GLY A 257 1.08 -5.84 14.54
CA GLY A 257 -0.20 -6.16 13.89
C GLY A 257 -0.66 -5.13 12.85
N GLY A 258 0.28 -4.39 12.25
CA GLY A 258 0.02 -3.50 11.12
C GLY A 258 -0.90 -2.31 11.44
N CYS A 259 -1.63 -1.86 10.43
CA CYS A 259 -2.56 -0.73 10.52
C CYS A 259 -3.70 -0.94 11.53
N LEU A 260 -4.10 -2.19 11.76
CA LEU A 260 -5.12 -2.58 12.73
C LEU A 260 -4.73 -2.23 14.18
N GLY A 261 -3.42 -2.17 14.44
CA GLY A 261 -2.82 -1.79 15.71
C GLY A 261 -2.36 -0.32 15.78
N GLY A 262 -2.70 0.49 14.78
CA GLY A 262 -2.18 1.86 14.66
C GLY A 262 -2.53 2.75 15.84
N GLY A 263 -1.65 3.70 16.18
CA GLY A 263 -1.82 4.59 17.33
C GLY A 263 -3.01 5.56 17.25
N GLY A 264 -3.73 5.61 16.12
CA GLY A 264 -4.96 6.35 15.94
C GLY A 264 -6.24 5.55 16.22
N GLN A 265 -6.11 4.25 16.50
CA GLN A 265 -7.24 3.36 16.76
C GLN A 265 -7.85 3.56 18.15
N PRO A 266 -9.12 3.12 18.37
CA PRO A 266 -9.74 3.10 19.69
C PRO A 266 -8.93 2.29 20.72
N ILE A 267 -8.95 2.74 21.98
CA ILE A 267 -8.28 2.09 23.12
C ILE A 267 -9.34 1.32 23.94
N PRO A 268 -9.05 0.08 24.39
CA PRO A 268 -7.79 -0.65 24.22
C PRO A 268 -7.59 -1.21 22.81
N THR A 269 -6.34 -1.41 22.41
CA THR A 269 -5.96 -2.13 21.18
C THR A 269 -5.16 -3.37 21.59
N SER A 270 -5.87 -4.40 22.09
CA SER A 270 -5.28 -5.66 22.52
C SER A 270 -5.03 -6.61 21.33
N PRO A 271 -4.26 -7.70 21.49
CA PRO A 271 -4.15 -8.76 20.48
C PRO A 271 -5.52 -9.29 20.01
N GLU A 272 -6.47 -9.49 20.92
CA GLU A 272 -7.80 -10.02 20.63
C GLU A 272 -8.63 -9.02 19.80
N ILE A 273 -8.55 -7.73 20.13
CA ILE A 273 -9.22 -6.67 19.36
C ILE A 273 -8.63 -6.57 17.96
N ARG A 274 -7.30 -6.64 17.82
CA ARG A 274 -6.63 -6.65 16.52
C ARG A 274 -7.04 -7.86 15.69
N LYS A 275 -7.16 -9.05 16.31
CA LYS A 275 -7.65 -10.25 15.64
C LYS A 275 -9.07 -10.05 15.09
N LYS A 276 -10.00 -9.53 15.90
CA LYS A 276 -11.37 -9.23 15.45
C LYS A 276 -11.43 -8.21 14.30
N ARG A 277 -10.58 -7.17 14.35
CA ARG A 277 -10.45 -6.21 13.25
C ARG A 277 -9.95 -6.88 11.97
N ALA A 278 -8.98 -7.79 12.07
CA ALA A 278 -8.49 -8.55 10.92
C ALA A 278 -9.56 -9.48 10.35
N GLU A 279 -10.27 -10.22 11.22
CA GLU A 279 -11.37 -11.11 10.83
C GLU A 279 -12.47 -10.33 10.07
N ALA A 280 -12.82 -9.13 10.52
CA ALA A 280 -13.77 -8.27 9.82
C ALA A 280 -13.29 -7.86 8.42
N ILE A 281 -12.04 -7.42 8.27
CA ILE A 281 -11.47 -7.01 6.97
C ILE A 281 -11.40 -8.19 6.00
N TYR A 282 -10.94 -9.36 6.45
CA TYR A 282 -10.89 -10.55 5.58
C TYR A 282 -12.30 -11.03 5.21
N SER A 283 -13.26 -10.94 6.13
CA SER A 283 -14.66 -11.24 5.81
C SER A 283 -15.18 -10.29 4.74
N GLU A 284 -14.88 -9.00 4.81
CA GLU A 284 -15.29 -8.04 3.78
C GLU A 284 -14.73 -8.39 2.39
N ASP A 285 -13.43 -8.68 2.27
CA ASP A 285 -12.82 -9.16 1.02
C ASP A 285 -13.52 -10.41 0.44
N GLU A 286 -13.85 -11.39 1.29
CA GLU A 286 -14.54 -12.62 0.85
C GLU A 286 -15.96 -12.36 0.31
N HIS A 287 -16.63 -11.30 0.75
CA HIS A 287 -17.98 -10.94 0.28
C HIS A 287 -17.96 -9.99 -0.92
N MET A 288 -16.80 -9.47 -1.34
CA MET A 288 -16.70 -8.59 -2.49
C MET A 288 -16.70 -9.37 -3.82
N LYS A 289 -17.41 -8.84 -4.82
CA LYS A 289 -17.44 -9.41 -6.17
C LYS A 289 -16.12 -9.22 -6.92
N LEU A 290 -15.47 -8.07 -6.72
CA LEU A 290 -14.17 -7.75 -7.27
C LEU A 290 -13.13 -7.89 -6.16
N ARG A 291 -12.15 -8.78 -6.35
CA ARG A 291 -11.12 -9.10 -5.32
C ARG A 291 -9.70 -8.87 -5.80
N LYS A 292 -9.54 -8.29 -6.99
CA LYS A 292 -8.26 -8.07 -7.68
C LYS A 292 -8.21 -6.65 -8.22
N SER A 293 -7.16 -5.92 -7.88
CA SER A 293 -7.03 -4.50 -8.24
C SER A 293 -7.10 -4.22 -9.74
N HIS A 294 -6.52 -5.10 -10.57
CA HIS A 294 -6.57 -4.97 -12.03
C HIS A 294 -7.95 -5.30 -12.64
N ASP A 295 -8.85 -5.92 -11.89
CA ASP A 295 -10.24 -6.14 -12.32
C ASP A 295 -11.15 -4.95 -11.95
N ASN A 296 -10.64 -3.95 -11.21
CA ASN A 296 -11.42 -2.77 -10.85
C ASN A 296 -11.65 -1.89 -12.09
N PRO A 297 -12.90 -1.71 -12.54
CA PRO A 297 -13.18 -0.93 -13.74
C PRO A 297 -12.83 0.56 -13.57
N GLU A 298 -12.91 1.13 -12.35
CA GLU A 298 -12.48 2.51 -12.13
C GLU A 298 -10.96 2.67 -12.19
N VAL A 299 -10.20 1.64 -11.77
CA VAL A 299 -8.74 1.61 -11.89
C VAL A 299 -8.33 1.50 -13.37
N ALA A 300 -8.95 0.59 -14.12
CA ALA A 300 -8.72 0.49 -15.56
C ALA A 300 -9.05 1.82 -16.27
N GLN A 301 -10.15 2.46 -15.90
CA GLN A 301 -10.57 3.74 -16.45
C GLN A 301 -9.55 4.86 -16.19
N ILE A 302 -9.07 5.02 -14.95
CA ILE A 302 -8.15 6.11 -14.63
C ILE A 302 -6.79 5.94 -15.33
N TYR A 303 -6.30 4.70 -15.50
CA TYR A 303 -5.12 4.45 -16.34
C TYR A 303 -5.39 4.83 -17.78
N GLN A 304 -6.47 4.33 -18.38
CA GLN A 304 -6.80 4.61 -19.78
C GLN A 304 -6.99 6.11 -20.08
N GLU A 305 -7.66 6.84 -19.19
CA GLU A 305 -8.10 8.21 -19.47
C GLU A 305 -7.17 9.30 -18.91
N PHE A 306 -6.31 8.97 -17.93
CA PHE A 306 -5.55 9.98 -17.19
C PHE A 306 -4.10 9.61 -16.92
N LEU A 307 -3.83 8.45 -16.31
CA LEU A 307 -2.47 8.07 -15.86
C LEU A 307 -1.60 7.43 -16.94
N GLY A 308 -2.21 6.89 -18.00
CA GLY A 308 -1.55 6.09 -19.02
C GLY A 308 -1.33 4.65 -18.55
N GLU A 309 -0.09 4.31 -18.24
CA GLU A 309 0.32 2.96 -17.82
C GLU A 309 1.02 3.00 -16.45
N PRO A 310 0.99 1.91 -15.67
CA PRO A 310 1.80 1.80 -14.46
C PRO A 310 3.28 2.04 -14.76
N LEU A 311 3.97 2.78 -13.88
CA LEU A 311 5.33 3.30 -14.05
C LEU A 311 5.56 4.22 -15.27
N GLY A 312 4.49 4.66 -15.94
CA GLY A 312 4.55 5.68 -16.99
C GLY A 312 4.86 7.08 -16.44
N HIS A 313 5.07 8.04 -17.33
CA HIS A 313 5.47 9.41 -16.91
C HIS A 313 4.45 10.06 -15.96
N LYS A 314 3.14 9.99 -16.28
CA LYS A 314 2.09 10.66 -15.51
C LYS A 314 1.81 9.95 -14.19
N SER A 315 1.79 8.62 -14.18
CA SER A 315 1.68 7.88 -12.94
C SER A 315 2.91 8.07 -12.05
N HIS A 316 4.12 8.13 -12.59
CA HIS A 316 5.32 8.43 -11.82
C HIS A 316 5.27 9.83 -11.18
N GLU A 317 4.85 10.84 -11.93
CA GLU A 317 4.68 12.21 -11.43
C GLU A 317 3.70 12.27 -10.24
N LEU A 318 2.58 11.55 -10.30
CA LEU A 318 1.50 11.72 -9.30
C LEU A 318 1.50 10.67 -8.20
N LEU A 319 1.92 9.44 -8.51
CA LEU A 319 1.80 8.26 -7.65
C LEU A 319 3.14 7.80 -7.07
N HIS A 320 4.26 8.35 -7.52
CA HIS A 320 5.58 8.01 -6.97
C HIS A 320 6.20 9.18 -6.22
N THR A 321 7.20 8.86 -5.40
CA THR A 321 7.91 9.79 -4.54
C THR A 321 9.37 9.40 -4.44
N HIS A 322 10.16 10.25 -3.83
CA HIS A 322 11.54 10.00 -3.47
C HIS A 322 11.74 10.12 -1.96
N TYR A 323 12.90 9.65 -1.49
CA TYR A 323 13.29 9.70 -0.09
C TYR A 323 14.64 10.38 0.06
N LYS A 324 14.95 10.83 1.28
CA LYS A 324 16.24 11.47 1.56
C LYS A 324 16.88 10.91 2.82
N ALA A 325 18.19 10.72 2.77
CA ALA A 325 18.97 10.38 3.94
C ALA A 325 18.86 11.49 4.99
N ARG A 326 18.65 11.10 6.25
CA ARG A 326 18.55 12.01 7.38
C ARG A 326 19.62 11.66 8.40
N LYS A 327 20.33 12.68 8.88
CA LYS A 327 21.28 12.48 9.98
C LYS A 327 20.53 12.07 11.25
N ARG A 328 21.07 11.09 11.96
CA ARG A 328 20.72 10.85 13.36
C ARG A 328 21.37 12.00 14.13
N TYR A 329 20.56 12.77 14.87
CA TYR A 329 21.01 13.97 15.58
C TYR A 329 22.29 13.72 16.37
#